data_AF-A0A1H8A4Y8-F1
#
_entry.id   AF-A0A1H8A4Y8-F1
#
_cell.length_a   1.000
_cell.length_b   1.000
_cell.length_c   1.000
_cell.angle_alpha   90.00
_cell.angle_beta   90.00
_cell.angle_gamma   90.00
#
_symmetry.space_group_name_H-M   'P 1'
#
loop_
_entity.id
_entity.type
_entity.pdbx_description
1 polymer ?
#
loop_
_entity_poly.entity_id
_entity_poly.type
_entity_poly.pdbx_seq_one_letter_code
_entity_poly.pdbx_strand_id
1 'polypeptide(L)' 'MSVIYFLIGCSVVLALIFLIAFFWAQRSGQNEDLYTPSVRILLDDSEDADPEK' A
#
# COMPACT_ATOMS: atom_id res chain seq x y z
N MET A 1 -19.48 33.87 7.65
CA MET A 1 -19.61 33.44 6.23
C MET A 1 -18.26 33.26 5.53
N SER A 2 -17.27 34.14 5.71
CA SER A 2 -15.92 33.97 5.12
C SER A 2 -15.21 32.66 5.53
N VAL A 3 -15.31 32.26 6.81
CA VAL A 3 -14.67 31.03 7.33
C VAL A 3 -15.17 29.76 6.63
N ILE A 4 -16.43 29.73 6.18
CA ILE A 4 -17.01 28.56 5.50
C ILE A 4 -16.29 28.32 4.17
N TYR A 5 -15.99 29.38 3.41
CA TYR A 5 -15.23 29.25 2.15
C TYR A 5 -13.81 28.75 2.38
N PHE A 6 -13.15 29.17 3.47
CA PHE A 6 -11.84 28.65 3.86
C PHE A 6 -11.90 27.16 4.20
N LEU A 7 -12.90 26.73 4.97
CA LEU A 7 -13.10 25.33 5.34
C LEU A 7 -13.38 24.44 4.13
N ILE A 8 -14.16 24.93 3.16
CA ILE A 8 -14.40 24.23 1.88
C ILE A 8 -13.08 24.07 1.10
N GLY A 9 -12.26 25.12 1.02
CA GLY A 9 -10.95 25.01 0.37
C GLY A 9 -10.05 23.98 1.07
N CYS A 10 -10.01 24.01 2.40
CA CYS A 10 -9.23 23.08 3.21
C CYS A 10 -9.69 21.61 3.03
N SER A 11 -11.00 21.36 2.98
CA SER A 11 -11.53 20.01 2.79
C SER A 11 -11.22 19.45 1.40
N VAL A 12 -11.29 20.28 0.36
CA VAL A 12 -10.92 19.89 -1.01
C VAL A 12 -9.43 19.57 -1.09
N VAL A 13 -8.57 20.38 -0.47
CA VAL A 13 -7.11 20.11 -0.42
C VAL A 13 -6.83 18.79 0.29
N LEU A 14 -7.46 18.54 1.44
CA LEU A 14 -7.32 17.26 2.15
C LEU A 14 -7.77 16.08 1.27
N ALA A 15 -8.92 16.20 0.61
CA ALA A 15 -9.42 15.15 -0.29
C ALA A 15 -8.42 14.85 -1.43
N LEU A 16 -7.80 15.88 -2.02
CA LEU A 16 -6.78 15.71 -3.06
C LEU A 16 -5.51 15.03 -2.52
N ILE A 17 -5.07 15.38 -1.32
CA ILE A 17 -3.93 14.72 -0.67
C ILE A 17 -4.21 13.22 -0.49
N PHE A 18 -5.39 12.87 0.02
CA PHE A 18 -5.80 11.47 0.17
C PHE A 18 -5.87 10.75 -1.18
N LEU A 19 -6.39 11.41 -2.21
CA LEU A 19 -6.47 10.83 -3.56
C LEU A 19 -5.08 10.54 -4.15
N ILE A 20 -4.12 11.46 -4.01
CA ILE A 20 -2.74 11.25 -4.48
C ILE A 20 -2.07 10.13 -3.68
N ALA A 21 -2.24 10.12 -2.36
CA ALA A 21 -1.71 9.08 -1.50
C ALA A 21 -2.28 7.69 -1.87
N PHE A 22 -3.57 7.62 -2.21
CA PHE A 22 -4.23 6.40 -2.67
C PHE A 22 -3.58 5.86 -3.96
N PHE A 23 -3.38 6.70 -4.98
CA PHE A 23 -2.72 6.27 -6.21
C PHE A 23 -1.26 5.86 -5.98
N TRP A 24 -0.54 6.57 -5.10
CA TRP A 24 0.83 6.20 -4.72
C TRP A 24 0.87 4.82 -4.06
N ALA A 25 -0.04 4.56 -3.11
CA ALA A 25 -0.15 3.27 -2.43
C ALA A 25 -0.48 2.12 -3.40
N GLN A 26 -1.42 2.33 -4.33
CA GLN A 26 -1.75 1.35 -5.36
C GLN A 26 -0.55 1.03 -6.27
N ARG A 27 0.26 2.03 -6.62
CA ARG A 27 1.46 1.82 -7.44
C ARG A 27 2.62 1.18 -6.67
N SER A 28 2.62 1.25 -5.34
CA SER A 28 3.70 0.70 -4.50
C SER A 28 3.72 -0.83 -4.44
N GLY A 29 2.77 -1.54 -5.08
CA GLY A 29 2.71 -3.01 -5.04
C GLY A 29 2.42 -3.57 -3.63
N GLN A 30 2.03 -2.72 -2.68
CA GLN A 30 1.82 -3.13 -1.28
C GLN A 30 0.64 -4.11 -1.14
N ASN A 31 -0.23 -4.19 -2.15
CA ASN A 31 -1.34 -5.14 -2.24
C ASN A 31 -0.93 -6.51 -2.82
N GLU A 32 0.30 -6.65 -3.31
CA GLU A 32 0.80 -7.90 -3.89
C GLU A 32 1.23 -8.89 -2.82
N ASP A 33 1.51 -8.40 -1.60
CA ASP A 33 1.84 -9.23 -0.44
C ASP A 33 0.56 -9.81 0.20
N LEU A 34 -0.09 -10.69 -0.55
CA LEU A 34 -1.23 -11.51 -0.08
C LEU A 34 -0.76 -12.69 0.79
N TYR A 35 0.55 -12.94 0.84
CA TYR A 35 1.16 -14.07 1.52
C TYR A 35 2.30 -13.62 2.42
N THR A 36 1.96 -13.45 3.70
CA THR A 36 2.81 -12.84 4.72
C THR A 36 4.26 -13.37 4.68
N PRO A 37 5.27 -12.49 4.79
CA PRO A 37 6.69 -12.86 4.77
C PRO A 37 7.05 -14.00 5.74
N SER A 38 6.37 -14.03 6.90
CA SER A 38 6.56 -15.03 7.96
C SER A 38 6.19 -16.45 7.56
N VAL A 39 5.29 -16.62 6.59
CA VAL A 39 4.91 -17.97 6.11
C VAL A 39 5.83 -18.40 4.98
N ARG A 40 6.22 -17.46 4.11
CA ARG A 40 7.21 -17.70 3.05
C ARG A 40 8.52 -18.24 3.62
N ILE A 41 9.08 -17.59 4.64
CA ILE A 41 10.36 -18.01 5.25
C ILE A 41 10.32 -19.41 5.88
N LEU A 42 9.15 -19.88 6.32
CA LEU A 42 8.99 -21.22 6.91
C LEU A 42 8.78 -22.32 5.86
N LEU A 43 8.35 -21.97 4.64
CA LEU A 43 8.02 -22.91 3.58
C LEU A 43 9.06 -22.93 2.44
N ASP A 44 9.71 -21.80 2.13
CA ASP A 44 10.80 -21.72 1.14
C ASP A 44 12.03 -22.55 1.56
N ASP A 45 12.29 -22.69 2.87
CA ASP A 45 13.44 -23.45 3.40
C ASP A 45 13.31 -24.98 3.17
N SER A 46 12.17 -25.43 2.62
CA SER A 46 11.88 -26.84 2.33
C SER A 46 12.16 -27.25 0.88
N GLU A 47 12.34 -26.31 -0.06
CA GLU A 47 12.48 -26.62 -1.49
C GLU A 47 13.95 -26.64 -2.00
N ASP A 48 14.93 -26.21 -1.21
CA ASP A 48 16.36 -26.21 -1.58
C ASP A 48 17.11 -27.53 -1.30
N ALA A 49 16.39 -28.65 -1.18
CA ALA A 49 16.96 -29.99 -1.03
C ALA A 49 16.67 -30.91 -2.23
N ASP A 50 16.69 -30.37 -3.45
CA ASP A 50 16.80 -31.20 -4.66
C ASP A 50 18.22 -31.12 -5.24
N PRO A 51 19.05 -32.18 -5.11
CA PRO A 51 20.37 -32.25 -5.75
C PRO A 51 20.30 -32.61 -7.24
N GLU A 52 19.13 -32.59 -7.90
CA GLU A 52 18.97 -33.05 -9.28
C GLU A 52 18.39 -31.99 -10.25
N LYS A 53 19.14 -30.90 -10.46
CA LYS A 53 19.18 -30.18 -11.75
C LYS A 53 20.48 -29.42 -11.98
#